data_AF-A0A3D2HUN5-F1
#
_entry.id   AF-A0A3D2HUN5-F1
#
_cell.length_a   1.000
_cell.length_b   1.000
_cell.length_c   1.000
_cell.angle_alpha   90.00
_cell.angle_beta   90.00
_cell.angle_gamma   90.00
#
_symmetry.space_group_name_H-M   'P 1'
#
loop_
_entity.id
_entity.type
_entity.pdbx_description
1 polymer ?
#
loop_
_entity_poly.entity_id
_entity_poly.type
_entity_poly.pdbx_seq_one_letter_code
_entity_poly.pdbx_strand_id
1 'polypeptide(L)'
;MKRLIGFMANNDSQAEMPSTPAAIRGNTPVKSLVKIRFNSHPAPLAYYNDRFDLQEGDVVYVSGKLSGEPGVVVSVTTKFRIHTSDYERVLSLLDLTIHGSFTRVRDKMVSFDHLAITPEQFGGWVTPPENPKKKRGEEDEEDEVISGEGYTIDTNNIEDCDDITSAIAERAVNYCAEGRVRYLCVQNGVGRAYVEGTKWYRVDFRFSDGVMTDIYCDCPYPELCKHEVAVALTLRMLFKQPQFKNAGDFMALDRWVFWQLASRADSISL
;
A
#
# COMPACT_ATOMS: atom_id res chain seq x y z
N MET A 1 -27.80 28.06 38.77
CA MET A 1 -28.38 26.71 38.64
C MET A 1 -29.73 26.79 37.92
N LYS A 2 -30.04 25.75 37.14
CA LYS A 2 -31.24 25.51 36.30
C LYS A 2 -31.25 26.20 34.93
N ARG A 3 -30.72 25.49 33.94
CA ARG A 3 -31.23 25.49 32.56
C ARG A 3 -32.32 24.43 32.47
N LEU A 4 -33.41 24.72 31.78
CA LEU A 4 -34.40 23.76 31.30
C LEU A 4 -34.71 24.06 29.83
N ILE A 5 -34.93 22.96 29.13
CA ILE A 5 -34.99 22.73 27.68
C ILE A 5 -36.28 23.27 27.06
N GLY A 6 -36.22 23.70 25.80
CA GLY A 6 -37.40 23.93 24.96
C GLY A 6 -37.03 24.13 23.49
N PHE A 7 -37.21 23.08 22.70
CA PHE A 7 -37.20 23.08 21.23
C PHE A 7 -38.17 24.13 20.66
N MET A 8 -37.77 24.88 19.63
CA MET A 8 -38.62 25.23 18.48
C MET A 8 -37.74 25.43 17.24
N ALA A 9 -38.08 24.69 16.18
CA ALA A 9 -37.57 24.87 14.84
C ALA A 9 -38.12 26.18 14.24
N ASN A 10 -37.29 26.90 13.49
CA ASN A 10 -37.77 27.52 12.27
C ASN A 10 -36.61 27.73 11.28
N ASN A 11 -36.94 27.41 10.04
CA ASN A 11 -36.11 27.48 8.85
C ASN A 11 -35.49 28.86 8.67
N ASP A 12 -34.18 28.90 8.46
CA ASP A 12 -33.58 29.92 7.61
C ASP A 12 -32.62 29.24 6.64
N SER A 13 -32.96 29.40 5.38
CA SER A 13 -32.29 28.93 4.17
C SER A 13 -30.83 29.40 4.17
N GLN A 14 -29.89 28.52 4.54
CA GLN A 14 -28.49 28.71 4.15
C GLN A 14 -28.29 28.09 2.78
N ALA A 15 -28.00 28.97 1.83
CA ALA A 15 -27.66 28.65 0.46
C ALA A 15 -26.62 27.51 0.40
N GLU A 16 -27.00 26.41 -0.24
CA GLU A 16 -26.07 25.43 -0.76
C GLU A 16 -25.10 26.14 -1.69
N MET A 17 -23.84 26.28 -1.27
CA MET A 17 -22.77 26.53 -2.22
C MET A 17 -22.70 25.31 -3.13
N PRO A 18 -22.69 25.47 -4.47
CA PRO A 18 -22.44 24.35 -5.34
C PRO A 18 -21.03 23.83 -5.05
N SER A 19 -20.96 22.62 -4.50
CA SER A 19 -19.74 21.83 -4.51
C SER A 19 -19.39 21.59 -5.96
N THR A 20 -18.36 22.30 -6.44
CA THR A 20 -17.78 22.05 -7.75
C THR A 20 -17.43 20.56 -7.82
N PRO A 21 -17.98 19.80 -8.78
CA PRO A 21 -17.56 18.42 -8.97
C PRO A 21 -16.05 18.41 -9.16
N ALA A 22 -15.33 17.63 -8.35
CA ALA A 22 -13.91 17.41 -8.53
C ALA A 22 -13.68 17.04 -10.00
N ALA A 23 -12.94 17.90 -10.70
CA ALA A 23 -12.69 17.71 -12.12
C ALA A 23 -12.06 16.33 -12.31
N ILE A 24 -12.69 15.50 -13.14
CA ILE A 24 -12.15 14.19 -13.54
C ILE A 24 -10.74 14.46 -14.11
N ARG A 25 -9.71 13.96 -13.43
CA ARG A 25 -8.30 14.15 -13.83
C ARG A 25 -8.11 13.61 -15.24
N GLY A 26 -7.57 14.45 -16.13
CA GLY A 26 -7.23 14.03 -17.48
C GLY A 26 -6.03 13.08 -17.44
N ASN A 27 -6.15 11.90 -18.04
CA ASN A 27 -5.04 10.93 -18.14
C ASN A 27 -3.92 11.35 -19.11
N THR A 28 -3.88 12.61 -19.55
CA THR A 28 -2.89 13.07 -20.54
C THR A 28 -1.69 13.67 -19.82
N PRO A 29 -0.48 13.09 -19.98
CA PRO A 29 0.72 13.63 -19.36
C PRO A 29 0.98 15.09 -19.73
N VAL A 30 1.29 15.94 -18.75
CA VAL A 30 1.65 17.35 -18.95
C VAL A 30 3.09 17.58 -18.51
N LYS A 31 3.92 18.08 -19.43
CA LYS A 31 5.30 18.44 -19.11
C LYS A 31 5.31 19.58 -18.08
N SER A 32 5.98 19.36 -16.96
CA SER A 32 6.06 20.34 -15.87
C SER A 32 7.39 20.27 -15.14
N LEU A 33 7.83 21.41 -14.63
CA LEU A 33 8.85 21.49 -13.59
C LEU A 33 8.12 21.61 -12.24
N VAL A 34 8.31 20.61 -11.39
CA VAL A 34 7.62 20.52 -10.09
C VAL A 34 8.60 20.74 -8.95
N LYS A 35 8.13 21.34 -7.85
CA LYS A 35 8.86 21.31 -6.57
C LYS A 35 8.21 20.26 -5.68
N ILE A 36 9.03 19.41 -5.08
CA ILE A 36 8.59 18.29 -4.25
C ILE A 36 9.23 18.41 -2.87
N ARG A 37 8.41 18.26 -1.83
CA ARG A 37 8.83 18.25 -0.42
C ARG A 37 8.93 16.81 0.07
N PHE A 38 10.06 16.49 0.69
CA PHE A 38 10.32 15.19 1.33
C PHE A 38 10.42 15.40 2.84
N ASN A 39 10.17 14.37 3.64
CA ASN A 39 10.31 14.46 5.09
C ASN A 39 11.78 14.51 5.50
N SER A 40 12.66 13.83 4.77
CA SER A 40 14.11 13.82 5.04
C SER A 40 14.85 15.08 4.58
N HIS A 41 14.19 16.00 3.86
CA HIS A 41 14.84 17.18 3.29
C HIS A 41 14.09 18.48 3.65
N PRO A 42 14.77 19.51 4.21
CA PRO A 42 14.10 20.69 4.76
C PRO A 42 13.45 21.59 3.70
N ALA A 43 14.03 21.64 2.49
CA ALA A 43 13.56 22.50 1.41
C ALA A 43 12.95 21.67 0.27
N PRO A 44 11.88 22.16 -0.40
CA PRO A 44 11.39 21.54 -1.62
C PRO A 44 12.43 21.58 -2.75
N LEU A 45 12.58 20.46 -3.45
CA LEU A 45 13.55 20.29 -4.54
C LEU A 45 12.85 20.22 -5.90
N ALA A 46 13.52 20.67 -6.96
CA ALA A 46 12.94 20.73 -8.30
C ALA A 46 13.18 19.44 -9.10
N TYR A 47 12.13 18.94 -9.75
CA TYR A 47 12.15 17.74 -10.59
C TYR A 47 11.42 18.00 -11.90
N TYR A 48 11.85 17.33 -12.96
CA TYR A 48 11.17 17.34 -14.24
C TYR A 48 10.14 16.21 -14.30
N ASN A 49 8.92 16.53 -14.74
CA ASN A 49 7.86 15.58 -15.01
C ASN A 49 7.43 15.68 -16.47
N ASP A 50 7.22 14.53 -17.09
CA ASP A 50 6.62 14.39 -18.42
C ASP A 50 5.72 13.17 -18.56
N ARG A 51 5.34 12.57 -17.43
CA ARG A 51 4.58 11.32 -17.36
C ARG A 51 3.18 11.49 -16.78
N PHE A 52 2.96 12.54 -16.00
CA PHE A 52 1.72 12.73 -15.24
C PHE A 52 1.19 14.15 -15.41
N ASP A 53 -0.12 14.34 -15.27
CA ASP A 53 -0.72 15.66 -15.08
C ASP A 53 -0.73 15.99 -13.58
N LEU A 54 0.44 16.41 -13.06
CA LEU A 54 0.64 16.62 -11.62
C LEU A 54 -0.07 17.87 -11.11
N GLN A 55 -0.63 17.76 -9.91
CA GLN A 55 -1.24 18.82 -9.14
C GLN A 55 -0.52 19.00 -7.81
N GLU A 56 -0.68 20.17 -7.17
CA GLU A 56 -0.22 20.35 -5.80
C GLU A 56 -0.97 19.39 -4.87
N GLY A 57 -0.23 18.77 -3.94
CA GLY A 57 -0.75 17.72 -3.05
C GLY A 57 -0.52 16.30 -3.55
N ASP A 58 -0.23 16.09 -4.84
CA ASP A 58 0.09 14.76 -5.36
C ASP A 58 1.33 14.17 -4.68
N VAL A 59 1.31 12.86 -4.44
CA VAL A 59 2.43 12.14 -3.84
C VAL A 59 3.13 11.30 -4.89
N VAL A 60 4.45 11.42 -4.99
CA VAL A 60 5.23 10.86 -6.09
C VAL A 60 6.54 10.25 -5.62
N TYR A 61 7.06 9.28 -6.38
CA TYR A 61 8.47 8.90 -6.32
C TYR A 61 9.28 9.59 -7.42
N VAL A 62 10.57 9.79 -7.14
CA VAL A 62 11.49 10.50 -8.03
C VAL A 62 12.77 9.70 -8.27
N SER A 63 13.56 10.05 -9.29
CA SER A 63 14.91 9.53 -9.45
C SER A 63 15.93 10.28 -8.60
N GLY A 64 17.15 9.73 -8.53
CA GLY A 64 18.28 10.36 -7.83
C GLY A 64 18.35 10.02 -6.34
N LYS A 65 18.91 10.92 -5.54
CA LYS A 65 19.28 10.66 -4.14
C LYS A 65 18.08 10.35 -3.22
N LEU A 66 16.89 10.85 -3.56
CA LEU A 66 15.67 10.68 -2.78
C LEU A 66 14.72 9.63 -3.39
N SER A 67 15.23 8.75 -4.26
CA SER A 67 14.38 7.76 -4.95
C SER A 67 13.71 6.71 -4.06
N GLY A 68 14.17 6.56 -2.81
CA GLY A 68 13.58 5.62 -1.85
C GLY A 68 12.43 6.17 -1.00
N GLU A 69 12.13 7.46 -1.08
CA GLU A 69 11.14 8.13 -0.22
C GLU A 69 10.07 8.82 -1.07
N PRO A 70 8.77 8.69 -0.72
CA PRO A 70 7.73 9.43 -1.40
C PRO A 70 7.78 10.92 -1.02
N GLY A 71 7.56 11.79 -2.00
CA GLY A 71 7.51 13.25 -1.81
C GLY A 71 6.17 13.84 -2.23
N VAL A 72 5.80 14.97 -1.62
CA VAL A 72 4.56 15.69 -1.93
C VAL A 72 4.86 16.85 -2.89
N VAL A 73 4.13 16.94 -4.00
CA VAL A 73 4.21 18.05 -4.95
C VAL A 73 3.67 19.32 -4.28
N VAL A 74 4.45 20.39 -4.32
CA VAL A 74 4.13 21.67 -3.65
C VAL A 74 3.96 22.84 -4.60
N SER A 75 4.42 22.69 -5.84
CA SER A 75 4.22 23.67 -6.90
C SER A 75 4.43 23.02 -8.25
N VAL A 76 3.63 23.40 -9.25
CA VAL A 76 3.71 22.89 -10.62
C VAL A 76 3.89 24.05 -11.60
N THR A 77 4.96 24.03 -12.40
CA THR A 77 5.24 25.05 -13.43
C THR A 77 5.23 24.43 -14.82
N THR A 78 4.32 24.85 -15.70
CA THR A 78 4.26 24.41 -17.12
C THR A 78 4.97 25.38 -18.08
N LYS A 79 5.29 26.59 -17.63
CA LYS A 79 6.00 27.62 -18.41
C LYS A 79 7.48 27.65 -18.04
N PHE A 80 8.28 26.76 -18.61
CA PHE A 80 9.71 26.63 -18.28
C PHE A 80 10.57 26.34 -19.51
N ARG A 81 11.87 26.60 -19.39
CA ARG A 81 12.92 26.16 -20.32
C ARG A 81 14.08 25.62 -19.51
N ILE A 82 14.41 24.35 -19.71
CA ILE A 82 15.47 23.63 -18.97
C ILE A 82 16.19 22.68 -19.92
N HIS A 83 17.40 22.24 -19.57
CA HIS A 83 17.98 21.02 -20.10
C HIS A 83 17.54 19.85 -19.21
N THR A 84 16.90 18.83 -19.79
CA THR A 84 16.37 17.71 -19.00
C THR A 84 17.45 16.86 -18.32
N SER A 85 18.71 16.98 -18.76
CA SER A 85 19.88 16.36 -18.14
C SER A 85 20.16 16.90 -16.74
N ASP A 86 19.75 18.13 -16.46
CA ASP A 86 20.10 18.87 -15.24
C ASP A 86 19.13 18.56 -14.09
N TYR A 87 18.07 17.79 -14.37
CA TYR A 87 17.00 17.51 -13.44
C TYR A 87 16.80 16.00 -13.26
N GLU A 88 16.65 15.59 -12.01
CA GLU A 88 16.02 14.31 -11.71
C GLU A 88 14.53 14.33 -12.07
N ARG A 89 13.93 13.16 -12.18
CA ARG A 89 12.62 12.97 -12.80
C ARG A 89 11.61 12.41 -11.84
N VAL A 90 10.35 12.74 -12.07
CA VAL A 90 9.23 12.02 -11.44
C VAL A 90 9.10 10.63 -12.09
N LEU A 91 9.04 9.59 -11.27
CA LEU A 91 9.00 8.20 -11.68
C LEU A 91 7.59 7.61 -11.64
N SER A 92 6.86 7.85 -10.53
CA SER A 92 5.49 7.38 -10.33
C SER A 92 4.66 8.40 -9.56
N LEU A 93 3.35 8.39 -9.82
CA LEU A 93 2.31 9.08 -9.06
C LEU A 93 1.56 8.04 -8.22
N LEU A 94 1.42 8.29 -6.93
CA LEU A 94 0.73 7.40 -6.00
C LEU A 94 -0.76 7.68 -6.01
N ASP A 95 -1.54 6.62 -6.23
CA ASP A 95 -2.98 6.65 -6.04
C ASP A 95 -3.30 6.43 -4.56
N LEU A 96 -3.70 7.48 -3.84
CA LEU A 96 -4.02 7.42 -2.41
C LEU A 96 -5.51 7.28 -2.11
N THR A 97 -6.35 6.99 -3.11
CA THR A 97 -7.78 6.81 -2.88
C THR A 97 -8.06 5.58 -2.01
N ILE A 98 -9.09 5.67 -1.18
CA ILE A 98 -9.56 4.55 -0.37
C ILE A 98 -11.05 4.44 -0.62
N HIS A 99 -11.52 3.23 -0.92
CA HIS A 99 -12.92 2.93 -1.18
C HIS A 99 -13.49 1.94 -0.16
N GLY A 100 -14.81 1.76 -0.17
CA GLY A 100 -15.48 0.74 0.62
C GLY A 100 -15.64 1.07 2.11
N SER A 101 -16.01 0.04 2.87
CA SER A 101 -16.28 0.11 4.31
C SER A 101 -15.27 -0.74 5.08
N PHE A 102 -14.80 -0.23 6.22
CA PHE A 102 -13.79 -0.92 7.01
C PHE A 102 -14.32 -1.30 8.39
N THR A 103 -14.05 -2.54 8.79
CA THR A 103 -14.31 -3.04 10.14
C THR A 103 -13.01 -3.38 10.84
N ARG A 104 -12.94 -3.11 12.15
CA ARG A 104 -11.76 -3.46 12.93
C ARG A 104 -11.76 -4.96 13.24
N VAL A 105 -10.67 -5.62 12.91
CA VAL A 105 -10.42 -7.03 13.23
C VAL A 105 -9.06 -7.15 13.90
N ARG A 106 -9.06 -7.26 15.24
CA ARG A 106 -7.86 -7.20 16.08
C ARG A 106 -7.03 -5.93 15.80
N ASP A 107 -5.86 -6.09 15.18
CA ASP A 107 -4.89 -5.06 14.79
C ASP A 107 -5.05 -4.61 13.32
N LYS A 108 -6.02 -5.17 12.59
CA LYS A 108 -6.30 -4.84 11.19
C LYS A 108 -7.59 -4.02 11.02
N MET A 109 -7.63 -3.22 9.96
CA MET A 109 -8.83 -2.66 9.35
C MET A 109 -9.13 -3.48 8.10
N VAL A 110 -10.28 -4.16 8.10
CA VAL A 110 -10.67 -5.12 7.07
C VAL A 110 -11.80 -4.54 6.24
N SER A 111 -11.67 -4.63 4.92
CA SER A 111 -12.76 -4.41 3.97
C SER A 111 -13.08 -5.70 3.24
N PHE A 112 -14.37 -5.97 3.03
CA PHE A 112 -14.86 -7.04 2.15
C PHE A 112 -15.15 -6.53 0.73
N ASP A 113 -14.97 -5.23 0.50
CA ASP A 113 -14.82 -4.66 -0.83
C ASP A 113 -13.35 -4.81 -1.25
N HIS A 114 -13.08 -5.69 -2.20
CA HIS A 114 -11.74 -5.99 -2.69
C HIS A 114 -11.10 -4.83 -3.48
N LEU A 115 -11.89 -3.83 -3.88
CA LEU A 115 -11.40 -2.61 -4.53
C LEU A 115 -11.15 -1.47 -3.53
N ALA A 116 -11.30 -1.73 -2.22
CA ALA A 116 -11.08 -0.74 -1.19
C ALA A 116 -9.67 -0.13 -1.23
N ILE A 117 -8.66 -1.00 -1.32
CA ILE A 117 -7.26 -0.70 -1.63
C ILE A 117 -6.73 -1.91 -2.38
N THR A 118 -6.23 -1.74 -3.60
CA THR A 118 -5.70 -2.85 -4.39
C THR A 118 -4.27 -3.23 -3.96
N PRO A 119 -3.83 -4.47 -4.21
CA PRO A 119 -2.45 -4.84 -3.91
C PRO A 119 -1.42 -4.00 -4.67
N GLU A 120 -1.67 -3.68 -5.93
CA GLU A 120 -0.78 -2.85 -6.76
C GLU A 120 -0.69 -1.42 -6.21
N GLN A 121 -1.81 -0.88 -5.75
CA GLN A 121 -1.86 0.44 -5.13
C GLN A 121 -1.03 0.48 -3.85
N PHE A 122 -1.27 -0.46 -2.91
CA PHE A 122 -0.49 -0.53 -1.67
C PHE A 122 1.00 -0.79 -1.96
N GLY A 123 1.30 -1.72 -2.87
CA GLY A 123 2.66 -2.01 -3.33
C GLY A 123 3.37 -0.78 -3.89
N GLY A 124 2.66 0.02 -4.69
CA GLY A 124 3.18 1.28 -5.22
C GLY A 124 3.48 2.32 -4.15
N TRP A 125 2.82 2.27 -2.98
CA TRP A 125 3.09 3.19 -1.86
C TRP A 125 4.32 2.84 -1.06
N VAL A 126 4.66 1.55 -1.00
CA VAL A 126 5.68 1.04 -0.08
C VAL A 126 6.95 0.59 -0.79
N THR A 127 6.85 0.23 -2.07
CA THR A 127 7.97 -0.21 -2.89
C THR A 127 8.26 0.83 -3.96
N PRO A 128 9.32 1.66 -3.80
CA PRO A 128 9.71 2.63 -4.80
C PRO A 128 10.06 1.94 -6.13
N PRO A 129 9.74 2.57 -7.27
CA PRO A 129 10.14 2.03 -8.57
C PRO A 129 11.67 2.05 -8.72
N GLU A 130 12.20 1.09 -9.48
CA GLU A 130 13.63 1.05 -9.78
C GLU A 130 14.09 2.33 -10.48
N ASN A 131 15.26 2.84 -10.07
CA ASN A 131 15.82 4.01 -10.71
C ASN A 131 16.40 3.63 -12.09
N PRO A 132 15.87 4.18 -13.20
CA PRO A 132 16.33 3.82 -14.55
C PRO A 132 17.80 4.16 -14.81
N LYS A 133 18.42 5.05 -14.02
CA LYS A 133 19.85 5.38 -14.13
C LYS A 133 20.77 4.31 -13.52
N LYS A 134 20.27 3.42 -12.65
CA LYS A 134 21.09 2.31 -12.10
C LYS A 134 21.36 1.22 -13.15
N LYS A 135 20.42 0.97 -14.07
CA LYS A 135 20.52 -0.05 -15.14
C LYS A 135 21.47 0.31 -16.31
N ARG A 136 22.28 1.35 -16.19
CA ARG A 136 23.09 1.88 -17.31
C ARG A 136 24.61 1.76 -17.12
N GLY A 137 25.07 1.00 -16.13
CA GLY A 137 26.48 0.66 -15.96
C GLY A 137 26.70 -0.83 -16.13
N GLU A 138 27.42 -1.19 -17.21
CA GLU A 138 28.15 -2.45 -17.45
C GLU A 138 27.37 -3.77 -17.28
N GLU A 139 26.93 -4.35 -18.42
CA GLU A 139 26.65 -5.78 -18.62
C GLU A 139 25.86 -6.50 -17.49
N ASP A 140 24.84 -5.83 -16.94
CA ASP A 140 23.85 -6.50 -16.09
C ASP A 140 23.08 -7.50 -16.98
N GLU A 141 23.47 -8.78 -16.96
CA GLU A 141 22.57 -9.88 -17.34
C GLU A 141 21.21 -9.58 -16.66
N GLU A 142 20.11 -9.60 -17.42
CA GLU A 142 18.79 -9.31 -16.84
C GLU A 142 18.59 -10.20 -15.62
N ASP A 143 18.55 -9.63 -14.40
CA ASP A 143 18.34 -10.36 -13.16
C ASP A 143 17.04 -11.17 -13.30
N GLU A 144 17.18 -12.45 -13.67
CA GLU A 144 16.05 -13.33 -13.95
C GLU A 144 15.53 -13.88 -12.62
N VAL A 145 14.27 -13.57 -12.31
CA VAL A 145 13.57 -14.19 -11.19
C VAL A 145 13.00 -15.52 -11.66
N ILE A 146 13.66 -16.61 -11.27
CA ILE A 146 13.21 -17.98 -11.52
C ILE A 146 12.50 -18.50 -10.26
N SER A 147 11.32 -19.07 -10.42
CA SER A 147 10.55 -19.68 -9.33
C SER A 147 10.43 -21.18 -9.54
N GLY A 148 10.70 -21.95 -8.48
CA GLY A 148 10.48 -23.40 -8.44
C GLY A 148 9.04 -23.76 -8.05
N GLU A 149 8.85 -24.99 -7.56
CA GLU A 149 7.61 -25.40 -6.93
C GLU A 149 7.34 -24.54 -5.68
N GLY A 150 6.10 -24.05 -5.53
CA GLY A 150 5.72 -23.21 -4.40
C GLY A 150 5.41 -24.03 -3.15
N TYR A 151 5.55 -23.41 -1.98
CA TYR A 151 5.27 -24.06 -0.71
C TYR A 151 3.76 -24.18 -0.44
N THR A 152 3.41 -25.08 0.48
CA THR A 152 2.03 -25.28 0.95
C THR A 152 1.97 -25.20 2.48
N ILE A 153 1.00 -24.45 3.01
CA ILE A 153 0.74 -24.35 4.46
C ILE A 153 -0.76 -24.47 4.71
N ASP A 154 -1.18 -25.49 5.47
CA ASP A 154 -2.52 -25.50 6.06
C ASP A 154 -2.56 -24.50 7.22
N THR A 155 -3.35 -23.45 7.08
CA THR A 155 -3.45 -22.39 8.09
C THR A 155 -4.08 -22.88 9.40
N ASN A 156 -4.78 -24.02 9.40
CA ASN A 156 -5.31 -24.62 10.63
C ASN A 156 -4.25 -25.46 11.37
N ASN A 157 -3.30 -26.05 10.65
CA ASN A 157 -2.29 -26.98 11.15
C ASN A 157 -0.87 -26.54 10.74
N ILE A 158 -0.54 -25.26 10.97
CA ILE A 158 0.75 -24.67 10.55
C ILE A 158 1.93 -25.42 11.19
N GLU A 159 1.76 -25.85 12.42
CA GLU A 159 2.73 -26.63 13.20
C GLU A 159 3.09 -28.00 12.58
N ASP A 160 2.28 -28.54 11.68
CA ASP A 160 2.50 -29.83 11.03
C ASP A 160 3.31 -29.71 9.73
N CYS A 161 3.70 -28.48 9.34
CA CYS A 161 4.49 -28.25 8.12
C CYS A 161 5.98 -28.51 8.37
N ASP A 162 6.50 -29.59 7.79
CA ASP A 162 7.90 -30.03 7.93
C ASP A 162 8.93 -28.98 7.44
N ASP A 163 8.54 -28.10 6.50
CA ASP A 163 9.40 -27.02 5.99
C ASP A 163 9.59 -25.87 7.01
N ILE A 164 8.79 -25.83 8.08
CA ILE A 164 8.87 -24.79 9.11
C ILE A 164 9.80 -25.23 10.24
N THR A 165 11.04 -24.75 10.20
CA THR A 165 11.97 -24.91 11.32
C THR A 165 11.54 -24.09 12.55
N SER A 166 11.97 -24.49 13.75
CA SER A 166 11.70 -23.74 14.99
C SER A 166 12.15 -22.27 14.93
N ALA A 167 13.28 -22.00 14.26
CA ALA A 167 13.79 -20.63 14.10
C ALA A 167 12.92 -19.78 13.17
N ILE A 168 12.36 -20.38 12.11
CA ILE A 168 11.41 -19.72 11.22
C ILE A 168 10.11 -19.44 11.98
N ALA A 169 9.59 -20.44 12.71
CA ALA A 169 8.36 -20.32 13.50
C ALA A 169 8.45 -19.18 14.52
N GLU A 170 9.51 -19.13 15.33
CA GLU A 170 9.71 -18.07 16.34
C GLU A 170 9.73 -16.68 15.70
N ARG A 171 10.47 -16.53 14.60
CA ARG A 171 10.56 -15.25 13.88
C ARG A 171 9.23 -14.85 13.25
N ALA A 172 8.47 -15.80 12.71
CA ALA A 172 7.16 -15.55 12.13
C ALA A 172 6.14 -15.11 13.20
N VAL A 173 6.17 -15.71 14.38
CA VAL A 173 5.37 -15.30 15.54
C VAL A 173 5.68 -13.86 15.93
N ASN A 174 6.97 -13.49 16.01
CA ASN A 174 7.38 -12.10 16.30
C ASN A 174 6.86 -11.13 15.24
N TYR A 175 6.94 -11.49 13.95
CA TYR A 175 6.41 -10.66 12.86
C TYR A 175 4.90 -10.46 12.97
N CYS A 176 4.16 -11.51 13.32
CA CYS A 176 2.71 -11.41 13.55
C CYS A 176 2.40 -10.54 14.78
N ALA A 177 3.13 -10.71 15.88
CA ALA A 177 2.93 -9.95 17.12
C ALA A 177 3.22 -8.45 16.95
N GLU A 178 4.20 -8.10 16.12
CA GLU A 178 4.56 -6.72 15.77
C GLU A 178 3.67 -6.12 14.66
N GLY A 179 2.72 -6.90 14.13
CA GLY A 179 1.80 -6.48 13.08
C GLY A 179 2.47 -6.27 11.72
N ARG A 180 3.65 -6.86 11.48
CA ARG A 180 4.47 -6.61 10.27
C ARG A 180 3.83 -7.04 8.96
N VAL A 181 2.84 -7.92 8.99
CA VAL A 181 1.97 -8.13 7.81
C VAL A 181 1.05 -6.92 7.71
N ARG A 182 1.47 -5.89 6.97
CA ARG A 182 0.80 -4.58 6.95
C ARG A 182 -0.35 -4.52 5.97
N TYR A 183 -0.28 -5.31 4.91
CA TYR A 183 -1.36 -5.46 3.94
C TYR A 183 -1.50 -6.94 3.60
N LEU A 184 -2.73 -7.41 3.46
CA LEU A 184 -3.07 -8.76 3.04
C LEU A 184 -4.41 -8.72 2.32
N CYS A 185 -4.51 -9.27 1.11
CA CYS A 185 -5.78 -9.48 0.44
C CYS A 185 -5.89 -10.90 -0.09
N VAL A 186 -7.13 -11.36 -0.25
CA VAL A 186 -7.49 -12.53 -1.04
C VAL A 186 -8.60 -12.10 -1.99
N GLN A 187 -8.43 -12.37 -3.28
CA GLN A 187 -9.42 -12.07 -4.31
C GLN A 187 -9.48 -13.24 -5.28
N ASN A 188 -10.66 -13.85 -5.43
CA ASN A 188 -10.88 -15.03 -6.29
C ASN A 188 -9.87 -16.15 -6.02
N GLY A 189 -9.52 -16.39 -4.75
CA GLY A 189 -8.53 -17.39 -4.32
C GLY A 189 -7.07 -17.02 -4.59
N VAL A 190 -6.79 -15.83 -5.13
CA VAL A 190 -5.42 -15.30 -5.28
C VAL A 190 -5.13 -14.36 -4.13
N GLY A 191 -4.05 -14.65 -3.40
CA GLY A 191 -3.62 -13.90 -2.23
C GLY A 191 -2.36 -13.09 -2.49
N ARG A 192 -2.32 -11.88 -1.92
CA ARG A 192 -1.09 -11.08 -1.86
C ARG A 192 -0.97 -10.38 -0.51
N ALA A 193 0.25 -10.35 0.01
CA ALA A 193 0.59 -9.61 1.22
C ALA A 193 1.84 -8.75 1.05
N TYR A 194 1.90 -7.66 1.82
CA TYR A 194 3.11 -6.86 1.99
C TYR A 194 3.54 -6.89 3.45
N VAL A 195 4.77 -7.36 3.66
CA VAL A 195 5.37 -7.61 4.96
C VAL A 195 6.52 -6.64 5.19
N GLU A 196 6.45 -5.90 6.29
CA GLU A 196 7.46 -4.92 6.70
C GLU A 196 8.65 -5.64 7.37
N GLY A 197 9.82 -5.60 6.71
CA GLY A 197 11.06 -6.15 7.23
C GLY A 197 12.18 -5.10 7.24
N THR A 198 13.39 -5.49 6.83
CA THR A 198 14.48 -4.54 6.54
C THR A 198 14.20 -3.71 5.28
N LYS A 199 13.42 -4.29 4.37
CA LYS A 199 12.70 -3.63 3.28
C LYS A 199 11.28 -4.20 3.25
N TRP A 200 10.45 -3.69 2.36
CA TRP A 200 9.15 -4.29 2.07
C TRP A 200 9.35 -5.59 1.30
N TYR A 201 8.61 -6.62 1.71
CA TYR A 201 8.59 -7.92 1.05
C TYR A 201 7.19 -8.25 0.60
N ARG A 202 7.04 -8.69 -0.65
CA ARG A 202 5.80 -9.22 -1.21
C ARG A 202 5.73 -10.72 -0.98
N VAL A 203 4.56 -11.20 -0.58
CA VAL A 203 4.21 -12.62 -0.56
C VAL A 203 3.02 -12.83 -1.48
N ASP A 204 3.17 -13.69 -2.47
CA ASP A 204 2.10 -14.13 -3.38
C ASP A 204 1.74 -15.58 -3.05
N PHE A 205 0.45 -15.92 -3.12
CA PHE A 205 -0.04 -17.27 -2.82
C PHE A 205 -1.41 -17.53 -3.45
N ARG A 206 -1.81 -18.79 -3.53
CA ARG A 206 -3.22 -19.20 -3.70
C ARG A 206 -3.81 -19.60 -2.37
N PHE A 207 -5.12 -19.38 -2.20
CA PHE A 207 -5.82 -19.68 -0.96
C PHE A 207 -7.19 -20.30 -1.23
N SER A 208 -7.40 -21.51 -0.71
CA SER A 208 -8.69 -22.21 -0.74
C SER A 208 -8.83 -23.03 0.54
N ASP A 209 -10.02 -23.02 1.14
CA ASP A 209 -10.39 -23.90 2.25
C ASP A 209 -9.41 -23.92 3.42
N GLY A 210 -8.81 -22.76 3.72
CA GLY A 210 -7.84 -22.63 4.81
C GLY A 210 -6.42 -23.08 4.46
N VAL A 211 -6.15 -23.45 3.21
CA VAL A 211 -4.82 -23.89 2.74
C VAL A 211 -4.22 -22.82 1.83
N MET A 212 -3.00 -22.40 2.16
CA MET A 212 -2.15 -21.62 1.27
C MET A 212 -1.33 -22.56 0.40
N THR A 213 -1.30 -22.30 -0.91
CA THR A 213 -0.54 -23.07 -1.91
C THR A 213 0.17 -22.09 -2.85
N ASP A 214 1.10 -22.58 -3.68
CA ASP A 214 1.86 -21.75 -4.62
C ASP A 214 2.46 -20.50 -3.94
N ILE A 215 3.01 -20.70 -2.73
CA ILE A 215 3.49 -19.61 -1.89
C ILE A 215 4.89 -19.18 -2.34
N TYR A 216 5.06 -17.88 -2.57
CA TYR A 216 6.33 -17.26 -2.95
C TYR A 216 6.55 -15.95 -2.21
N CYS A 217 7.79 -15.70 -1.79
CA CYS A 217 8.23 -14.42 -1.23
C CYS A 217 9.40 -13.84 -2.02
N ASP A 218 9.39 -12.52 -2.25
CA ASP A 218 10.48 -11.78 -2.91
C ASP A 218 11.69 -11.50 -2.00
N CYS A 219 11.77 -12.17 -0.85
CA CYS A 219 12.89 -12.05 0.05
C CYS A 219 14.08 -12.88 -0.45
N PRO A 220 15.33 -12.52 -0.10
CA PRO A 220 16.51 -13.23 -0.59
C PRO A 220 16.71 -14.62 0.05
N TYR A 221 15.78 -15.06 0.90
CA TYR A 221 15.83 -16.39 1.50
C TYR A 221 15.20 -17.37 0.49
N PRO A 222 15.93 -18.39 0.00
CA PRO A 222 15.52 -19.19 -1.15
C PRO A 222 14.44 -20.23 -0.84
N GLU A 223 14.25 -20.55 0.44
CA GLU A 223 13.29 -21.54 0.92
C GLU A 223 12.12 -20.85 1.64
N LEU A 224 11.22 -21.64 2.23
CA LEU A 224 10.13 -21.12 3.06
C LEU A 224 10.67 -20.20 4.14
N CYS A 225 10.16 -18.97 4.16
CA CYS A 225 10.65 -17.91 5.01
C CYS A 225 9.63 -17.50 6.08
N LYS A 226 10.12 -16.77 7.08
CA LYS A 226 9.29 -16.22 8.16
C LYS A 226 8.14 -15.30 7.67
N HIS A 227 8.27 -14.68 6.49
CA HIS A 227 7.24 -13.77 5.98
C HIS A 227 6.00 -14.55 5.53
N GLU A 228 6.21 -15.66 4.83
CA GLU A 228 5.14 -16.55 4.35
C GLU A 228 4.41 -17.19 5.53
N VAL A 229 5.15 -17.68 6.53
CA VAL A 229 4.57 -18.21 7.77
C VAL A 229 3.83 -17.13 8.55
N ALA A 230 4.34 -15.88 8.60
CA ALA A 230 3.63 -14.77 9.24
C ALA A 230 2.31 -14.42 8.52
N VAL A 231 2.26 -14.54 7.20
CA VAL A 231 1.01 -14.41 6.42
C VAL A 231 0.04 -15.53 6.77
N ALA A 232 0.49 -16.79 6.83
CA ALA A 232 -0.34 -17.92 7.26
C ALA A 232 -0.92 -17.73 8.67
N LEU A 233 -0.10 -17.26 9.63
CA LEU A 233 -0.54 -16.90 10.98
C LEU A 233 -1.60 -15.79 10.97
N THR A 234 -1.42 -14.79 10.11
CA THR A 234 -2.36 -13.67 9.98
C THR A 234 -3.68 -14.14 9.37
N LEU A 235 -3.66 -15.02 8.36
CA LEU A 235 -4.87 -15.65 7.82
C LEU A 235 -5.58 -16.49 8.88
N ARG A 236 -4.88 -17.39 9.58
CA ARG A 236 -5.44 -18.17 10.70
C ARG A 236 -6.12 -17.26 11.72
N MET A 237 -5.50 -16.12 12.04
CA MET A 237 -6.05 -15.13 12.96
C MET A 237 -7.37 -14.52 12.46
N LEU A 238 -7.43 -14.13 11.19
CA LEU A 238 -8.60 -13.51 10.56
C LEU A 238 -9.76 -14.51 10.44
N PHE A 239 -9.50 -15.72 9.94
CA PHE A 239 -10.52 -16.76 9.73
C PHE A 239 -11.08 -17.35 11.03
N LYS A 240 -10.42 -17.14 12.17
CA LYS A 240 -11.00 -17.41 13.50
C LYS A 240 -12.14 -16.44 13.88
N GLN A 241 -12.32 -15.35 13.13
CA GLN A 241 -13.33 -14.34 13.45
C GLN A 241 -14.66 -14.65 12.74
N PRO A 242 -15.82 -14.41 13.40
CA PRO A 242 -17.12 -14.75 12.84
C PRO A 242 -17.40 -14.15 11.45
N GLN A 243 -16.93 -12.93 11.20
CA GLN A 243 -17.13 -12.24 9.91
C GLN A 243 -16.40 -12.89 8.73
N PHE A 244 -15.44 -13.79 8.97
CA PHE A 244 -14.70 -14.50 7.92
C PHE A 244 -15.27 -15.87 7.55
N LYS A 245 -16.32 -16.36 8.22
CA LYS A 245 -16.88 -17.70 8.00
C LYS A 245 -17.26 -18.00 6.54
N ASN A 246 -17.70 -17.00 5.80
CA ASN A 246 -18.08 -17.10 4.38
C ASN A 246 -17.36 -16.06 3.51
N ALA A 247 -16.23 -15.51 3.98
CA ALA A 247 -15.51 -14.50 3.24
C ALA A 247 -14.71 -15.16 2.11
N GLY A 248 -15.09 -14.87 0.86
CA GLY A 248 -14.28 -15.21 -0.32
C GLY A 248 -13.22 -14.13 -0.56
N ASP A 249 -13.69 -12.90 -0.76
CA ASP A 249 -12.82 -11.76 -1.05
C ASP A 249 -12.73 -10.81 0.14
N PHE A 250 -11.52 -10.36 0.44
CA PHE A 250 -11.27 -9.33 1.44
C PHE A 250 -9.91 -8.68 1.26
N MET A 251 -9.74 -7.53 1.91
CA MET A 251 -8.45 -6.94 2.19
C MET A 251 -8.35 -6.58 3.67
N ALA A 252 -7.15 -6.67 4.22
CA ALA A 252 -6.82 -6.38 5.60
C ALA A 252 -5.59 -5.49 5.63
N LEU A 253 -5.76 -4.28 6.17
CA LEU A 253 -4.71 -3.30 6.33
C LEU A 253 -4.34 -3.17 7.81
N ASP A 254 -3.07 -2.94 8.12
CA ASP A 254 -2.64 -2.54 9.44
C ASP A 254 -3.40 -1.29 9.91
N ARG A 255 -3.88 -1.32 11.14
CA ARG A 255 -4.73 -0.26 11.67
C ARG A 255 -4.02 1.09 11.75
N TRP A 256 -2.73 1.14 12.07
CA TRP A 256 -2.00 2.39 12.11
C TRP A 256 -1.76 2.94 10.71
N VAL A 257 -1.43 2.08 9.75
CA VAL A 257 -1.29 2.47 8.34
C VAL A 257 -2.62 3.01 7.80
N PHE A 258 -3.75 2.37 8.13
CA PHE A 258 -5.08 2.87 7.77
C PHE A 258 -5.29 4.30 8.26
N TRP A 259 -5.05 4.59 9.54
CA TRP A 259 -5.28 5.95 10.07
C TRP A 259 -4.31 6.99 9.52
N GLN A 260 -3.08 6.60 9.19
CA GLN A 260 -2.14 7.48 8.50
C GLN A 260 -2.66 7.86 7.10
N LEU A 261 -3.21 6.92 6.35
CA LEU A 261 -3.79 7.20 5.04
C LEU A 261 -5.09 7.98 5.15
N ALA A 262 -5.99 7.56 6.05
CA ALA A 262 -7.27 8.20 6.29
C ALA A 262 -7.09 9.68 6.70
N SER A 263 -6.06 10.03 7.49
CA SER A 263 -5.77 11.42 7.84
C SER A 263 -5.40 12.33 6.65
N ARG A 264 -5.14 11.75 5.47
CA ARG A 264 -4.86 12.46 4.22
C ARG A 264 -6.04 12.42 3.24
N ALA A 265 -7.10 11.69 3.57
CA ALA A 265 -8.27 11.59 2.71
C ALA A 265 -9.17 12.82 2.90
N ASP A 266 -9.69 13.36 1.78
CA ASP A 266 -10.62 14.49 1.80
C ASP A 266 -11.96 14.14 2.48
N SER A 267 -12.33 12.85 2.48
CA SER A 267 -13.48 12.34 3.22
C SER A 267 -13.27 10.88 3.63
N ILE A 268 -13.72 10.53 4.83
CA ILE A 268 -13.78 9.15 5.32
C ILE A 268 -15.22 8.90 5.80
N SER A 269 -15.91 7.94 5.21
CA SER A 269 -17.14 7.38 5.78
C SER A 269 -16.80 6.08 6.50
N LEU A 270 -16.95 6.07 7.83
CA LEU A 270 -16.75 4.88 8.68
C LEU A 270 -18.08 4.22 9.01
#